data_AF-A0A8H4LBY7-F1
#
_entry.id   AF-A0A8H4LBY7-F1
#
_cell.length_a   1.000
_cell.length_b   1.000
_cell.length_c   1.000
_cell.angle_alpha   90.00
_cell.angle_beta   90.00
_cell.angle_gamma   90.00
#
_symmetry.space_group_name_H-M   'P 1'
#
loop_
_entity.id
_entity.type
_entity.pdbx_description
1 polymer ?
#
loop_
_entity_poly.entity_id
_entity_poly.type
_entity_poly.pdbx_seq_one_letter_code
_entity_poly.pdbx_strand_id
1 'polypeptide(L)' 'MDSSQVKQAVMKQVQQEANLVNARALIECVPKPGTSLSSGETSCMTSCMEKYMAAWNMVNSAYIARLKQESGH' A
#
# COMPACT_ATOMS: atom_id res chain seq x y z
N MET A 1 8.76 -18.50 -19.83
CA MET A 1 8.54 -17.10 -19.42
C MET A 1 9.92 -16.48 -19.19
N ASP A 2 10.24 -15.39 -19.88
CA ASP A 2 11.54 -14.72 -19.76
C ASP A 2 11.64 -14.04 -18.39
N SER A 3 12.68 -14.36 -17.62
CA SER A 3 12.91 -13.83 -16.26
C SER A 3 12.91 -12.29 -16.21
N SER A 4 13.36 -11.65 -17.30
CA SER A 4 13.36 -10.18 -17.43
C SER A 4 11.94 -9.59 -17.43
N GLN A 5 11.00 -10.26 -18.10
CA GLN A 5 9.59 -9.83 -18.16
C GLN A 5 8.89 -10.00 -16.82
N VAL A 6 9.18 -11.09 -16.09
CA VAL A 6 8.65 -11.31 -14.73
C VAL A 6 9.13 -10.21 -13.78
N LYS A 7 10.44 -9.89 -13.81
CA LYS A 7 11.00 -8.83 -12.98
C LYS A 7 10.37 -7.47 -13.30
N GLN A 8 10.21 -7.13 -14.58
CA GLN A 8 9.55 -5.88 -14.97
C GLN A 8 8.08 -5.82 -14.52
N ALA A 9 7.35 -6.93 -14.63
CA ALA A 9 5.96 -6.99 -14.18
C ALA A 9 5.83 -6.74 -12.67
N VAL A 10 6.69 -7.39 -11.86
CA VAL A 10 6.72 -7.18 -10.40
C VAL A 10 7.09 -5.74 -10.05
N MET A 11 8.12 -5.17 -10.68
CA MET A 11 8.52 -3.77 -10.45
C MET A 11 7.38 -2.81 -10.78
N LYS A 12 6.65 -3.05 -11.88
CA LYS A 12 5.50 -2.23 -12.27
C LYS A 12 4.37 -2.33 -11.26
N GLN A 13 4.07 -3.53 -10.78
CA GLN A 13 3.04 -3.75 -9.76
C GLN A 13 3.39 -3.01 -8.46
N VAL A 14 4.60 -3.18 -7.95
CA VAL A 14 5.06 -2.49 -6.72
C VAL A 14 4.99 -0.97 -6.88
N GLN A 15 5.38 -0.44 -8.05
CA GLN A 15 5.30 1.00 -8.32
C GLN A 15 3.85 1.50 -8.30
N GLN A 16 2.92 0.74 -8.87
CA GLN A 16 1.50 1.10 -8.87
C GLN A 16 0.91 1.09 -7.46
N GLU A 17 1.22 0.06 -6.67
CA GLU A 17 0.79 -0.04 -5.28
C GLU A 17 1.36 1.12 -4.44
N ALA A 18 2.64 1.44 -4.60
CA ALA A 18 3.26 2.58 -3.91
C ALA A 18 2.59 3.92 -4.27
N ASN A 19 2.25 4.13 -5.55
CA ASN A 19 1.56 5.33 -5.99
C ASN A 19 0.17 5.47 -5.37
N LEU A 20 -0.60 4.38 -5.27
CA LEU A 20 -1.93 4.38 -4.65
C LEU A 20 -1.86 4.71 -3.16
N VAL A 21 -0.87 4.14 -2.47
CA VAL A 21 -0.64 4.39 -1.05
C VAL A 21 -0.25 5.84 -0.81
N ASN A 22 0.66 6.38 -1.61
CA ASN A 22 1.06 7.78 -1.53
C ASN A 22 -0.12 8.73 -1.79
N ALA A 23 -0.96 8.44 -2.78
CA ALA A 23 -2.14 9.26 -3.08
C ALA A 23 -3.14 9.27 -1.91
N ARG A 24 -3.41 8.11 -1.30
CA ARG A 24 -4.29 8.01 -0.12
C ARG A 24 -3.73 8.80 1.07
N ALA A 25 -2.44 8.65 1.33
CA ALA A 25 -1.80 9.34 2.44
C ALA A 25 -1.87 10.87 2.26
N LEU A 26 -1.66 11.36 1.03
CA LEU A 26 -1.79 12.80 0.72
C LEU A 26 -3.21 13.34 0.95
N ILE A 27 -4.24 12.60 0.53
CA ILE A 27 -5.65 13.02 0.69
C ILE A 27 -6.04 13.12 2.17
N GLU A 28 -5.65 12.14 2.98
CA GLU A 28 -6.08 12.04 4.38
C GLU A 28 -5.24 12.91 5.33
N CYS A 29 -3.96 13.13 5.01
CA CYS A 29 -3.01 13.75 5.94
C CYS A 29 -2.53 15.14 5.53
N VAL A 30 -2.91 15.69 4.37
CA VAL A 30 -2.46 17.02 3.91
C VAL A 30 -3.67 17.94 3.64
N PRO A 31 -4.33 18.46 4.69
CA PRO A 31 -5.51 19.33 4.55
C PRO A 31 -5.17 20.73 4.04
N LYS A 32 -3.90 21.16 4.12
CA LYS A 32 -3.44 22.48 3.67
C LYS A 32 -2.18 22.32 2.81
N PRO A 33 -2.34 22.09 1.50
CA PRO A 33 -1.21 21.89 0.60
C PRO A 33 -0.21 23.06 0.66
N GLY A 34 1.07 22.74 0.71
CA GLY A 34 2.17 23.71 0.73
C GLY A 34 3.44 23.13 0.12
N THR A 35 4.52 23.89 0.15
CA THR A 35 5.83 23.45 -0.35
C THR A 35 6.57 22.50 0.60
N SER A 36 6.09 22.38 1.84
CA SER A 36 6.61 21.47 2.86
C SER A 36 5.48 20.93 3.73
N LEU A 37 5.72 19.77 4.34
CA LEU A 37 4.82 19.21 5.34
C LEU A 37 5.05 19.91 6.68
N SER A 38 3.96 20.24 7.36
CA SER A 38 4.02 20.59 8.77
C SER A 38 4.38 19.37 9.63
N SER A 39 4.73 19.59 10.90
CA SER A 39 4.98 18.51 11.85
C SER A 39 3.76 17.60 12.01
N GLY A 40 2.55 18.19 12.06
CA GLY A 40 1.30 17.45 12.17
C GLY A 40 1.01 16.56 10.95
N GLU A 41 1.23 17.08 9.74
CA GLU A 41 1.04 16.31 8.50
C GLU A 41 2.09 15.19 8.40
N THR A 42 3.33 15.46 8.80
CA THR A 42 4.40 14.44 8.86
C THR A 42 4.04 13.30 9.82
N SER A 43 3.62 13.63 11.05
CA SER A 43 3.18 12.61 12.03
C SER A 43 1.95 11.84 11.55
N CYS A 44 0.99 12.52 10.91
CA CYS A 44 -0.17 11.87 10.31
C CYS A 44 0.26 10.87 9.24
N MET A 45 1.16 11.25 8.33
CA MET A 45 1.66 10.39 7.25
C MET A 45 2.32 9.12 7.81
N THR A 46 3.16 9.25 8.85
CA THR A 46 3.78 8.10 9.51
C THR A 46 2.73 7.14 10.08
N SER A 47 1.78 7.65 10.87
CA SER A 47 0.72 6.83 11.44
C SER A 47 -0.24 6.26 10.40
N CYS A 48 -0.48 6.99 9.30
CA CYS A 48 -1.30 6.52 8.19
C CYS A 48 -0.67 5.29 7.53
N MET A 49 0.63 5.34 7.23
CA MET A 49 1.36 4.23 6.63
C MET A 49 1.42 3.02 7.56
N GLU A 50 1.67 3.21 8.85
CA GLU A 50 1.64 2.12 9.85
C GLU A 50 0.27 1.43 9.89
N LYS A 51 -0.81 2.21 9.95
CA LYS A 51 -2.18 1.68 9.95
C LYS A 51 -2.53 1.00 8.63
N TYR A 52 -2.11 1.57 7.50
CA TYR A 52 -2.32 0.97 6.18
C TYR A 52 -1.63 -0.39 6.09
N MET A 53 -0.37 -0.50 6.49
CA MET A 53 0.36 -1.77 6.48
C MET A 53 -0.27 -2.80 7.41
N ALA A 54 -0.71 -2.39 8.60
CA ALA A 54 -1.44 -3.25 9.53
C ALA A 54 -2.75 -3.79 8.91
N ALA A 55 -3.54 -2.91 8.30
CA ALA A 55 -4.78 -3.27 7.63
C ALA A 55 -4.52 -4.20 6.43
N TRP A 56 -3.51 -3.89 5.60
CA TRP A 56 -3.12 -4.71 4.47
C TRP A 56 -2.71 -6.12 4.90
N ASN A 57 -1.87 -6.24 5.94
CA ASN A 57 -1.46 -7.55 6.49
C ASN A 57 -2.67 -8.38 6.94
N MET A 58 -3.61 -7.75 7.65
CA MET A 58 -4.82 -8.41 8.14
C MET A 58 -5.71 -8.90 6.98
N VAL A 59 -5.99 -8.03 6.01
CA VAL A 59 -6.83 -8.35 4.85
C VAL A 59 -6.16 -9.42 3.98
N ASN A 60 -4.87 -9.28 3.70
CA ASN A 60 -4.11 -10.25 2.90
C ASN A 60 -4.09 -11.64 3.55
N SER A 61 -3.89 -11.70 4.87
CA SER A 61 -3.93 -12.97 5.62
C SER A 61 -5.30 -13.64 5.52
N ALA A 62 -6.38 -12.86 5.71
CA ALA A 62 -7.74 -13.37 5.61
C ALA A 62 -8.07 -13.85 4.18
N TYR A 63 -7.64 -13.10 3.17
CA TYR A 63 -7.83 -13.45 1.76
C TYR A 63 -7.12 -14.76 1.40
N ILE A 64 -5.84 -14.91 1.76
CA ILE A 64 -5.08 -16.15 1.53
C ILE A 64 -5.71 -17.33 2.28
N ALA A 65 -6.16 -17.13 3.52
CA ALA A 65 -6.85 -18.18 4.27
C ALA A 65 -8.11 -18.67 3.55
N ARG A 66 -8.90 -17.75 2.98
CA ARG A 66 -10.08 -18.09 2.18
C ARG A 66 -9.70 -18.84 0.91
N LEU A 67 -8.72 -18.36 0.15
CA LEU A 67 -8.26 -19.03 -1.07
C LEU A 67 -7.85 -20.49 -0.82
N LYS A 68 -7.12 -20.74 0.27
CA LYS A 68 -6.70 -22.11 0.65
C LYS A 68 -7.88 -23.02 0.96
N GLN A 69 -8.94 -22.50 1.59
CA GLN A 69 -10.14 -23.27 1.88
C GLN A 69 -10.89 -23.64 0.60
N GLU A 70 -11.02 -22.70 -0.34
CA GLU A 70 -11.71 -22.93 -1.62
C GLU A 70 -10.91 -23.82 -2.58
N SER A 71 -9.58 -23.74 -2.57
CA SER A 71 -8.71 -24.54 -3.46
C SER A 71 -8.61 -26.02 -3.08
N GLY A 72 -9.13 -26.40 -1.90
CA GLY A 72 -9.20 -27.79 -1.43
C GLY A 72 -10.51 -28.50 -1.74
N HIS A 73 -11.45 -27.81 -2.40
CA HIS A 73 -12.63 -28.38 -3.08
C HIS A 73 -12.36 -28.45 -4.59
#